data_AF-A0A5Q4ZSP3-F1
#
_entry.id   AF-A0A5Q4ZSP3-F1
#
_cell.length_a   1.000
_cell.length_b   1.000
_cell.length_c   1.000
_cell.angle_alpha   90.00
_cell.angle_beta   90.00
_cell.angle_gamma   90.00
#
_symmetry.space_group_name_H-M   'P 1'
#
loop_
_entity.id
_entity.type
_entity.pdbx_description
1 polymer ?
#
loop_
_entity_poly.entity_id
_entity_poly.type
_entity_poly.pdbx_seq_one_letter_code
_entity_poly.pdbx_strand_id
1 'polypeptide(L)'
;MEVSDFSNIISIVSGLMTLLGVGGFFSWSIYDKSKEPDLSGKVISIFAYSVKFGLCILVLLLMLLPIHLCHVFIVFALGDGTIGSSTMYWSQGNWYAYVVSYIIVVSIWLPIYLLLTASVFHWSFSPFKLFFAKLQGKSLASAS
;
A
#
# COMPACT_ATOMS: atom_id res chain seq x y z
N MET A 1 -17.87 25.28 30.19
CA MET A 1 -17.31 23.97 29.81
C MET A 1 -15.81 24.15 29.76
N GLU A 2 -15.11 23.66 30.77
CA GLU A 2 -13.68 23.92 30.93
C GLU A 2 -12.88 23.10 29.91
N VAL A 3 -11.74 23.65 29.47
CA VAL A 3 -10.83 23.03 28.48
C VAL A 3 -10.31 21.67 28.97
N SER A 4 -10.30 21.45 30.29
CA SER A 4 -9.98 20.19 30.98
C SER A 4 -10.95 19.06 30.62
N ASP A 5 -12.26 19.34 30.58
CA ASP A 5 -13.29 18.34 30.23
C ASP A 5 -13.18 17.91 28.77
N PHE A 6 -12.89 18.86 27.87
CA PHE A 6 -12.72 18.57 26.45
C PHE A 6 -11.47 17.73 26.18
N SER A 7 -10.36 18.04 26.88
CA SER A 7 -9.13 17.25 26.81
C SER A 7 -9.33 15.82 27.33
N ASN A 8 -10.05 15.66 28.44
CA ASN A 8 -10.38 14.35 29.00
C ASN A 8 -11.27 13.53 28.06
N ILE A 9 -12.27 14.16 27.43
CA ILE A 9 -13.12 13.50 26.42
C ILE A 9 -12.30 13.07 25.21
N ILE A 10 -11.42 13.92 24.68
CA ILE A 10 -10.54 13.57 23.55
C ILE A 10 -9.59 12.43 23.93
N SER A 11 -9.03 12.46 25.13
CA SER A 11 -8.11 11.42 25.61
C SER A 11 -8.81 10.07 25.76
N ILE A 12 -10.05 10.06 26.27
CA ILE A 12 -10.90 8.87 26.35
C ILE A 12 -11.28 8.35 24.96
N VAL A 13 -11.66 9.24 24.04
CA VAL A 13 -12.02 8.88 22.65
C VAL A 13 -10.81 8.34 21.90
N SER A 14 -9.62 8.92 22.09
CA SER A 14 -8.34 8.45 21.54
C SER A 14 -7.96 7.08 22.10
N GLY A 15 -8.12 6.89 23.42
CA GLY A 15 -7.91 5.61 24.09
C GLY A 15 -8.87 4.53 23.57
N LEU A 16 -10.15 4.85 23.41
CA LEU A 16 -11.16 3.98 22.80
C LEU A 16 -10.85 3.69 21.33
N MET A 17 -10.42 4.67 20.53
CA MET A 17 -9.98 4.46 19.15
C MET A 17 -8.76 3.55 19.05
N THR A 18 -7.86 3.60 20.04
CA THR A 18 -6.66 2.76 20.06
C THR A 18 -6.99 1.35 20.54
N LEU A 19 -7.82 1.21 21.58
CA LEU A 19 -8.28 -0.09 22.11
C LEU A 19 -9.22 -0.81 21.15
N LEU A 20 -10.20 -0.11 20.58
CA LEU A 20 -11.05 -0.63 19.50
C LEU A 20 -10.27 -0.78 18.21
N GLY A 21 -9.21 0.01 18.01
CA GLY A 21 -8.40 -0.08 16.82
C GLY A 21 -7.55 -1.34 16.79
N VAL A 22 -6.67 -1.48 17.77
CA VAL A 22 -5.80 -2.66 17.90
C VAL A 22 -6.63 -3.89 18.29
N GLY A 23 -7.51 -3.76 19.29
CA GLY A 23 -8.36 -4.85 19.76
C GLY A 23 -9.45 -5.27 18.78
N GLY A 24 -10.04 -4.34 18.03
CA GLY A 24 -10.99 -4.64 16.96
C GLY A 24 -10.31 -5.25 15.74
N PHE A 25 -9.07 -4.84 15.43
CA PHE A 25 -8.25 -5.49 14.41
C PHE A 25 -7.91 -6.94 14.76
N PHE A 26 -7.48 -7.22 16.00
CA PHE A 26 -7.23 -8.59 16.47
C PHE A 26 -8.52 -9.42 16.59
N SER A 27 -9.61 -8.82 17.08
CA SER A 27 -10.91 -9.50 17.15
C SER A 27 -11.42 -9.86 15.77
N TRP A 28 -11.25 -8.98 14.77
CA TRP A 28 -11.60 -9.27 13.38
C TRP A 28 -10.74 -10.37 12.73
N SER A 29 -9.45 -10.44 13.09
CA SER A 29 -8.56 -11.52 12.66
C SER A 29 -9.04 -12.90 13.13
N ILE A 30 -9.72 -12.95 14.27
CA ILE A 30 -10.23 -14.19 14.90
C ILE A 30 -11.73 -14.42 14.60
N TYR A 31 -12.47 -13.38 14.19
CA TYR A 31 -13.91 -13.47 13.95
C TYR A 31 -14.23 -14.30 12.70
N ASP A 32 -14.97 -15.39 12.89
CA ASP A 32 -15.45 -16.24 11.81
C ASP A 32 -16.51 -15.51 10.98
N LYS A 33 -16.17 -15.21 9.73
CA LYS A 33 -17.01 -14.46 8.76
C LYS A 33 -18.17 -15.29 8.21
N SER A 34 -18.34 -16.54 8.66
CA SER A 34 -19.34 -17.49 8.18
C SER A 34 -20.77 -17.23 8.67
N LYS A 35 -20.95 -16.40 9.70
CA LYS A 35 -22.28 -16.06 10.27
C LYS A 35 -22.75 -14.68 9.78
N GLU A 36 -24.04 -14.56 9.46
CA GLU A 36 -24.65 -13.32 8.99
C GLU A 36 -24.27 -12.14 9.90
N PRO A 37 -23.72 -11.04 9.35
CA PRO A 37 -23.11 -10.02 10.17
C PRO A 37 -24.18 -9.16 10.84
N ASP A 38 -24.30 -9.35 12.14
CA ASP A 38 -24.92 -8.41 13.07
C ASP A 38 -24.35 -6.99 12.84
N LEU A 39 -25.07 -5.92 13.22
CA LEU A 39 -24.68 -4.53 12.91
C LEU A 39 -23.23 -4.22 13.37
N SER A 40 -22.83 -4.81 14.51
CA SER A 40 -21.47 -4.78 15.05
C SER A 40 -20.42 -5.37 14.09
N GLY A 41 -20.72 -6.50 13.45
CA GLY A 41 -19.83 -7.16 12.48
C GLY A 41 -19.55 -6.29 11.25
N LYS A 42 -20.56 -5.52 10.79
CA LYS A 42 -20.38 -4.54 9.70
C LYS A 42 -19.43 -3.41 10.11
N VAL A 43 -19.60 -2.84 11.31
CA VAL A 43 -18.72 -1.77 11.82
C VAL A 43 -17.28 -2.25 11.96
N ILE A 44 -17.08 -3.43 12.54
CA ILE A 44 -15.74 -4.04 12.68
C ILE A 44 -15.11 -4.29 11.30
N SER A 45 -15.88 -4.74 10.31
CA SER A 45 -15.37 -4.95 8.96
C SER A 45 -14.92 -3.65 8.28
N ILE A 46 -15.70 -2.57 8.41
CA ILE A 46 -15.36 -1.24 7.87
C ILE A 46 -14.06 -0.75 8.52
N PHE A 47 -13.95 -0.89 9.83
CA PHE A 47 -12.73 -0.52 10.55
C PHE A 47 -11.51 -1.30 10.05
N ALA A 48 -11.63 -2.62 9.88
CA ALA A 48 -10.55 -3.46 9.35
C ALA A 48 -10.14 -3.06 7.92
N TYR A 49 -11.10 -2.70 7.05
CA TYR A 49 -10.80 -2.18 5.72
C TYR A 49 -10.07 -0.84 5.76
N SER A 50 -10.46 0.07 6.66
CA SER A 50 -9.77 1.36 6.85
C SER A 50 -8.32 1.18 7.29
N VAL A 51 -8.04 0.24 8.20
CA VAL A 51 -6.66 -0.08 8.62
C VAL A 51 -5.84 -0.64 7.46
N LYS A 52 -6.41 -1.58 6.68
CA LYS A 52 -5.76 -2.13 5.48
C LYS A 52 -5.49 -1.06 4.43
N PHE A 53 -6.41 -0.11 4.25
CA PHE A 53 -6.21 1.02 3.36
C PHE A 53 -5.06 1.92 3.85
N GLY A 54 -4.99 2.20 5.15
CA GLY A 54 -3.85 2.91 5.75
C GLY A 54 -2.52 2.20 5.52
N LEU A 55 -2.48 0.87 5.66
CA LEU A 55 -1.30 0.07 5.33
C LEU A 55 -0.95 0.14 3.84
N CYS A 56 -1.93 0.18 2.93
CA CYS A 56 -1.67 0.37 1.50
C CYS A 56 -1.03 1.74 1.20
N ILE A 57 -1.47 2.81 1.87
CA ILE A 57 -0.84 4.14 1.76
C ILE A 57 0.59 4.10 2.29
N LEU A 58 0.83 3.45 3.43
CA LEU A 58 2.17 3.30 3.98
C LEU A 58 3.10 2.53 3.01
N VAL A 59 2.60 1.46 2.40
CA VAL A 59 3.33 0.70 1.37
C VAL A 59 3.63 1.60 0.16
N LEU A 60 2.67 2.40 -0.31
CA LEU A 60 2.89 3.34 -1.39
C LEU A 60 4.02 4.33 -1.06
N LEU A 61 3.99 4.92 0.14
CA LEU A 61 5.03 5.84 0.61
C LEU A 61 6.42 5.18 0.65
N LEU A 62 6.50 3.95 1.15
CA LEU A 62 7.76 3.19 1.16
C LEU A 62 8.24 2.85 -0.25
N MET A 63 7.33 2.59 -1.20
CA MET A 63 7.69 2.33 -2.59
C MET A 63 8.14 3.57 -3.36
N LEU A 64 7.75 4.78 -2.96
CA LEU A 64 8.19 6.00 -3.64
C LEU A 64 9.71 6.15 -3.66
N LEU A 65 10.40 5.71 -2.60
CA LEU A 65 11.85 5.81 -2.50
C LEU A 65 12.58 4.98 -3.57
N PRO A 66 12.35 3.65 -3.73
CA PRO A 66 12.97 2.89 -4.80
C PRO A 66 12.45 3.28 -6.20
N ILE A 67 11.18 3.67 -6.34
CA ILE A 67 10.63 4.22 -7.59
C ILE A 67 11.44 5.44 -8.04
N HIS A 68 11.71 6.35 -7.11
CA HIS A 68 12.47 7.57 -7.36
C HIS A 68 13.93 7.25 -7.74
N LEU A 69 14.58 6.35 -7.01
CA LEU A 69 15.96 5.92 -7.34
C LEU A 69 16.04 5.27 -8.73
N CYS A 70 15.10 4.40 -9.08
CA CYS A 70 15.03 3.82 -10.42
C CYS A 70 14.83 4.89 -11.50
N HIS A 71 13.93 5.86 -11.25
CA HIS A 71 13.69 6.94 -12.21
C HIS A 71 14.95 7.75 -12.49
N VAL A 72 15.64 8.19 -11.43
CA VAL A 72 16.91 8.93 -11.50
C VAL A 72 17.98 8.11 -12.20
N PHE A 73 18.10 6.82 -11.88
CA PHE A 73 19.07 5.93 -12.51
C PHE A 73 18.86 5.83 -14.03
N ILE A 74 17.62 5.63 -14.49
CA ILE A 74 17.32 5.52 -15.92
C ILE A 74 17.56 6.85 -16.63
N VAL A 75 17.12 7.97 -16.05
CA VAL A 75 17.35 9.30 -16.62
C VAL A 75 18.84 9.61 -16.70
N PHE A 76 19.63 9.21 -15.70
CA PHE A 76 21.09 9.39 -15.70
C PHE A 76 21.77 8.53 -16.76
N ALA A 77 21.34 7.27 -16.90
CA ALA A 77 21.93 6.33 -17.84
C ALA A 77 21.63 6.64 -19.31
N LEU A 78 20.45 7.22 -19.59
CA LEU A 78 20.01 7.55 -20.95
C LEU A 78 20.24 9.01 -21.34
N GLY A 79 20.37 9.91 -20.36
CA GLY A 79 20.66 11.32 -20.58
C GLY A 79 22.16 11.64 -20.48
N ASP A 80 22.49 12.93 -20.45
CA ASP A 80 23.88 13.42 -20.49
C ASP A 80 24.63 13.30 -19.13
N GLY A 81 24.18 12.43 -18.22
CA GLY A 81 24.77 12.27 -16.90
C GLY A 81 24.67 13.50 -15.97
N THR A 82 23.93 14.54 -16.35
CA THR A 82 23.73 15.76 -15.56
C THR A 82 22.29 15.86 -15.09
N ILE A 83 22.03 15.40 -13.86
CA ILE A 83 20.75 15.63 -13.19
C ILE A 83 20.95 16.75 -12.17
N GLY A 84 20.60 17.97 -12.57
CA GLY A 84 20.45 19.08 -11.64
C GLY A 84 19.18 18.92 -10.82
N SER A 85 19.16 19.39 -9.57
CA SER A 85 17.97 19.34 -8.70
C SER A 85 16.75 20.05 -9.30
N SER A 86 16.97 21.03 -10.19
CA SER A 86 15.92 21.80 -10.88
C SER A 86 15.30 21.08 -12.09
N THR A 87 15.96 20.07 -12.65
CA THR A 87 15.47 19.30 -13.81
C THR A 87 15.03 17.89 -13.43
N MET A 88 14.87 17.60 -12.14
CA MET A 88 14.68 16.25 -11.63
C MET A 88 13.42 15.53 -12.14
N TYR A 89 12.35 16.28 -12.42
CA TYR A 89 11.08 15.71 -12.90
C TYR A 89 10.92 15.81 -14.42
N TRP A 90 11.54 16.79 -15.06
CA TRP A 90 11.46 16.95 -16.50
C TRP A 90 12.57 17.87 -16.99
N SER A 91 13.18 17.51 -18.12
CA SER A 91 14.10 18.38 -18.86
C SER A 91 13.72 18.38 -20.33
N GLN A 92 13.60 19.56 -20.93
CA GLN A 92 13.34 19.67 -22.36
C GLN A 92 14.49 19.12 -23.21
N GLY A 93 15.74 19.27 -22.74
CA GLY A 93 16.92 18.76 -23.46
C GLY A 93 16.98 17.24 -23.53
N ASN A 94 16.46 16.55 -22.52
CA ASN A 94 16.55 15.09 -22.38
C ASN A 94 15.17 14.42 -22.26
N TRP A 95 14.14 15.00 -22.87
CA TRP A 95 12.73 14.59 -22.72
C TRP A 95 12.52 13.08 -22.97
N TYR A 96 13.23 12.49 -23.93
CA TYR A 96 13.13 11.08 -24.28
C TYR A 96 13.53 10.16 -23.12
N ALA A 97 14.57 10.52 -22.36
CA ALA A 97 15.03 9.76 -21.20
C ALA A 97 13.98 9.75 -20.08
N TYR A 98 13.28 10.88 -19.86
CA TYR A 98 12.18 10.95 -18.89
C TYR A 98 10.98 10.12 -19.32
N VAL A 99 10.58 10.20 -20.60
CA VAL A 99 9.47 9.40 -21.14
C VAL A 99 9.76 7.90 -20.98
N VAL A 100 10.94 7.46 -21.40
CA VAL A 100 11.37 6.06 -21.27
C VAL A 100 11.41 5.64 -19.80
N SER A 101 11.98 6.49 -18.93
CA SER A 101 12.01 6.24 -17.49
C SER A 101 10.62 6.07 -16.90
N TYR A 102 9.66 6.94 -17.23
CA TYR A 102 8.28 6.81 -16.75
C TYR A 102 7.62 5.52 -17.24
N ILE A 103 7.79 5.15 -18.52
CA ILE A 103 7.23 3.91 -19.05
C ILE A 103 7.79 2.69 -18.30
N ILE A 104 9.10 2.62 -18.11
CA ILE A 104 9.76 1.49 -17.43
C ILE A 104 9.33 1.45 -15.96
N VAL A 105 9.38 2.58 -15.26
CA VAL A 105 9.03 2.69 -13.85
C VAL A 105 7.57 2.29 -13.62
N VAL A 106 6.63 2.82 -14.41
CA VAL A 106 5.21 2.47 -14.29
C VAL A 106 5.00 0.98 -14.60
N SER A 107 5.62 0.46 -15.66
CA SER A 107 5.43 -0.94 -16.07
C SER A 107 5.94 -1.94 -15.02
N ILE A 108 7.01 -1.62 -14.31
CA ILE A 108 7.59 -2.49 -13.29
C ILE A 108 6.89 -2.31 -11.93
N TRP A 109 6.72 -1.06 -11.49
CA TRP A 109 6.32 -0.80 -10.11
C TRP A 109 4.81 -0.86 -9.91
N LEU A 110 4.00 -0.57 -10.93
CA LEU A 110 2.54 -0.71 -10.84
C LEU A 110 2.09 -2.15 -10.50
N PRO A 111 2.52 -3.21 -11.19
CA PRO A 111 2.12 -4.57 -10.83
C PRO A 111 2.65 -5.00 -9.46
N ILE A 112 3.85 -4.55 -9.06
CA ILE A 112 4.39 -4.85 -7.72
C ILE A 112 3.52 -4.20 -6.64
N TYR A 113 3.13 -2.94 -6.81
CA TYR A 113 2.23 -2.25 -5.89
C TYR A 113 0.86 -2.96 -5.78
N LEU A 114 0.29 -3.38 -6.92
CA LEU A 114 -0.96 -4.15 -6.92
C LEU A 114 -0.82 -5.49 -6.18
N LEU A 115 0.31 -6.18 -6.31
CA LEU A 115 0.57 -7.43 -5.57
C LEU A 115 0.76 -7.21 -4.08
N LEU A 116 1.47 -6.14 -3.68
CA LEU A 116 1.66 -5.78 -2.28
C LEU A 116 0.32 -5.41 -1.63
N THR A 117 -0.47 -4.57 -2.28
CA THR A 117 -1.81 -4.20 -1.77
C THR A 117 -2.72 -5.42 -1.69
N ALA A 118 -2.77 -6.27 -2.72
CA ALA A 118 -3.51 -7.54 -2.65
C ALA A 118 -3.07 -8.42 -1.46
N SER A 119 -1.76 -8.46 -1.18
CA SER A 119 -1.21 -9.22 -0.05
C SER A 119 -1.63 -8.64 1.30
N VAL A 120 -1.71 -7.31 1.43
CA VAL A 120 -2.27 -6.62 2.62
C VAL A 120 -3.74 -6.97 2.80
N PHE A 121 -4.53 -7.00 1.72
CA PHE A 121 -5.95 -7.37 1.81
C PHE A 121 -6.15 -8.85 2.15
N HIS A 122 -5.29 -9.74 1.67
CA HIS A 122 -5.35 -11.17 1.96
C HIS A 122 -4.58 -11.62 3.22
N TRP A 123 -3.89 -10.71 3.92
CA TRP A 123 -2.99 -11.02 5.04
C TRP A 123 -2.03 -12.20 4.76
N SER A 124 -1.66 -12.38 3.49
CA SER A 124 -0.85 -13.50 3.04
C SER A 124 -0.11 -13.14 1.77
N PHE A 125 1.04 -13.81 1.56
CA PHE A 125 1.82 -13.70 0.32
C PHE A 125 1.26 -14.58 -0.82
N SER A 126 0.06 -15.14 -0.64
CA SER A 126 -0.61 -15.96 -1.66
C SER A 126 -0.80 -15.23 -3.01
N PRO A 127 -1.12 -13.91 -3.06
CA PRO A 127 -1.21 -13.19 -4.33
C PRO A 127 0.10 -13.21 -5.14
N PHE A 128 1.26 -13.07 -4.48
CA PHE A 128 2.56 -13.21 -5.13
C PHE A 128 2.76 -14.62 -5.69
N LYS A 129 2.47 -15.66 -4.89
CA LYS A 129 2.59 -17.07 -5.32
C LYS A 129 1.70 -17.36 -6.53
N LEU A 130 0.46 -16.89 -6.52
CA LEU A 130 -0.51 -17.07 -7.61
C LEU A 130 -0.05 -16.36 -8.90
N PHE A 131 0.44 -15.12 -8.77
CA PHE A 131 0.96 -14.37 -9.90
C PHE A 131 2.17 -15.05 -10.56
N PHE A 132 3.16 -15.46 -9.76
CA PHE A 132 4.34 -16.15 -10.27
C PHE A 132 4.02 -17.55 -10.80
N ALA A 133 3.09 -18.28 -10.19
CA ALA A 133 2.64 -19.58 -10.71
C ALA A 133 2.00 -19.42 -12.10
N LYS A 134 1.14 -18.41 -12.28
CA LYS A 134 0.57 -18.08 -13.60
C LYS A 134 1.62 -17.63 -14.62
N LEU A 135 2.59 -16.82 -14.20
CA LEU A 135 3.68 -16.36 -15.08
C LEU A 135 4.59 -17.51 -15.51
N GLN A 136 4.76 -18.53 -14.66
CA GLN A 136 5.45 -19.78 -14.98
C GLN A 136 4.58 -20.79 -15.76
N GLY A 137 3.33 -20.46 -16.10
CA GLY A 137 2.41 -21.35 -16.81
C GLY A 137 1.91 -22.54 -15.98
N LYS A 138 2.07 -22.53 -14.66
CA LYS A 138 1.58 -23.60 -13.77
C LYS A 138 0.07 -23.47 -13.54
N SER A 139 -0.65 -24.58 -13.68
CA SER A 139 -2.08 -24.66 -13.37
C SER A 139 -2.32 -24.52 -11.86
N LEU A 140 -3.35 -23.75 -11.49
CA LEU A 140 -3.72 -23.42 -10.11
C LEU A 140 -4.17 -24.64 -9.26
N ALA A 141 -4.28 -25.83 -9.87
CA ALA A 141 -4.65 -27.07 -9.20
C ALA A 141 -3.57 -27.64 -8.26
N SER A 142 -2.33 -27.12 -8.29
CA SER A 142 -1.21 -27.65 -7.49
C SER A 142 -0.77 -26.76 -6.33
N ALA A 143 -1.55 -25.74 -5.97
CA ALA A 143 -1.20 -24.73 -4.96
C ALA A 143 -2.16 -24.69 -3.76
N SER A 144 -2.98 -25.73 -3.59
CA SER A 144 -3.79 -25.99 -2.38
C SER A 144 -2.96 -26.71 -1.33
#